data_AF-A0A382N6P4-F1
#
_entry.id   AF-A0A382N6P4-F1
#
_cell.length_a   1.000
_cell.length_b   1.000
_cell.length_c   1.000
_cell.angle_alpha   90.00
_cell.angle_beta   90.00
_cell.angle_gamma   90.00
#
_symmetry.space_group_name_H-M   'P 1'
#
loop_
_entity.id
_entity.type
_entity.pdbx_description
1 polymer ?
#
loop_
_entity_poly.entity_id
_entity_poly.type
_entity_poly.pdbx_seq_one_letter_code
_entity_poly.pdbx_strand_id
1 'polypeptide(L)'
;HPNDFPYPGGPPIPPYDNAGWTLAFQMGVEFDRILDDFDGPFENIDDVLAAPPGRVIGSDGSGYVFDHRNNNSFLVLNRLLADDRDVSWLLDSSEQANLPEGAFYVAANQVDRGELMTLAMETGVNFQSVSTPTGGTLEIQRPRIGLWDQYGGSMPSGWTRKIMEDFGFDFEVVYPPEIASGNLADRFDVLVLEDGAVPAPDAGGRSGFGAGPDPNSIPTEYRDRLGTITMDSGVPEILEFVRSGGTVIAVGSSSVLGYYAGLPMNDHLVLEGRPLTGEEYFTPGSVHSLKIEHASPLTHGLDERLDVLISHSPLFELEPGFEALGVRRIGWFDTDQPLRSGWAWGQERMRGGTALIEADVGDGQLFLFSPKIT
;
A
#
# COMPACT_ATOMS: atom_id res chain seq x y z
N HIS A 1 -28.64 -0.80 12.53
CA HIS A 1 -28.26 -0.93 11.11
C HIS A 1 -27.85 -2.37 10.87
N PRO A 2 -28.65 -3.16 10.14
CA PRO A 2 -28.00 -3.74 8.97
C PRO A 2 -28.83 -3.66 7.68
N ASN A 3 -30.05 -3.12 7.71
CA ASN A 3 -30.91 -3.03 6.53
C ASN A 3 -31.73 -1.73 6.56
N ASP A 4 -31.05 -0.59 6.70
CA ASP A 4 -31.71 0.71 6.62
C ASP A 4 -31.72 1.17 5.16
N PHE A 5 -32.91 1.16 4.57
CA PHE A 5 -33.15 1.49 3.18
C PHE A 5 -34.18 2.63 3.12
N PRO A 6 -34.01 3.65 2.26
CA PRO A 6 -34.92 4.78 2.19
C PRO A 6 -36.33 4.35 1.75
N TYR A 7 -36.46 3.21 1.06
CA TYR A 7 -37.70 2.54 0.68
C TYR A 7 -37.43 1.07 0.29
N PRO A 8 -38.45 0.18 0.23
CA PRO A 8 -38.26 -1.22 -0.18
C PRO A 8 -37.62 -1.33 -1.57
N GLY A 9 -36.45 -1.96 -1.65
CA GLY A 9 -35.67 -2.13 -2.88
C GLY A 9 -34.78 -0.93 -3.26
N GLY A 10 -34.79 0.16 -2.48
CA GLY A 10 -33.89 1.30 -2.68
C GLY A 10 -32.46 1.03 -2.21
N PRO A 11 -31.51 1.95 -2.47
CA PRO A 11 -30.10 1.75 -2.11
C PRO A 11 -29.92 1.79 -0.60
N PRO A 12 -28.94 1.07 -0.03
CA PRO A 12 -28.68 1.14 1.38
C PRO A 12 -28.31 2.57 1.82
N ILE A 13 -28.76 3.00 2.99
CA ILE A 13 -28.41 4.33 3.52
C ILE A 13 -26.93 4.31 3.94
N PRO A 14 -26.08 5.20 3.39
CA PRO A 14 -24.67 5.26 3.76
C PRO A 14 -24.54 5.58 5.26
N PRO A 15 -23.64 4.90 6.00
CA PRO A 15 -23.29 5.34 7.34
C PRO A 15 -22.64 6.73 7.31
N TYR A 16 -22.63 7.41 8.46
CA TYR A 16 -21.95 8.71 8.60
C TYR A 16 -20.44 8.61 8.36
N ASP A 17 -19.85 7.45 8.68
CA ASP A 17 -18.41 7.14 8.59
C ASP A 17 -18.24 5.67 8.14
N ASN A 18 -17.00 5.17 8.01
CA ASN A 18 -16.69 3.78 7.69
C ASN A 18 -17.46 2.79 8.58
N ALA A 19 -18.01 1.75 7.97
CA ALA A 19 -18.76 0.72 8.69
C ALA A 19 -17.87 -0.23 9.50
N GLY A 20 -16.62 -0.46 9.08
CA GLY A 20 -15.66 -1.34 9.76
C GLY A 20 -14.47 -0.60 10.37
N TRP A 21 -14.24 -0.80 11.67
CA TRP A 21 -13.13 -0.20 12.45
C TRP A 21 -12.38 -1.22 13.33
N THR A 22 -12.30 -2.48 12.91
CA THR A 22 -11.56 -3.49 13.70
C THR A 22 -10.06 -3.32 13.49
N LEU A 23 -9.43 -2.49 14.32
CA LEU A 23 -8.00 -2.18 14.26
C LEU A 23 -7.12 -3.42 14.28
N ALA A 24 -7.49 -4.46 15.03
CA ALA A 24 -6.72 -5.70 15.07
C ALA A 24 -6.54 -6.33 13.67
N PHE A 25 -7.60 -6.37 12.86
CA PHE A 25 -7.50 -6.87 11.49
C PHE A 25 -6.69 -5.95 10.58
N GLN A 26 -6.86 -4.63 10.72
CA GLN A 26 -6.14 -3.64 9.91
C GLN A 26 -4.64 -3.58 10.22
N MET A 27 -4.26 -3.93 11.46
CA MET A 27 -2.87 -3.93 11.94
C MET A 27 -2.22 -5.32 11.87
N GLY A 28 -2.89 -6.33 11.30
CA GLY A 28 -2.37 -7.70 11.24
C GLY A 28 -2.17 -8.36 12.62
N VAL A 29 -2.93 -7.94 13.63
CA VAL A 29 -2.85 -8.49 15.00
C VAL A 29 -3.69 -9.75 15.09
N GLU A 30 -3.05 -10.87 15.39
CA GLU A 30 -3.72 -12.11 15.76
C GLU A 30 -4.27 -12.02 17.19
N PHE A 31 -5.50 -12.49 17.39
CA PHE A 31 -6.14 -12.51 18.70
C PHE A 31 -7.14 -13.65 18.84
N ASP A 32 -7.24 -14.19 20.05
CA ASP A 32 -8.30 -15.11 20.44
C ASP A 32 -9.47 -14.32 21.06
N ARG A 33 -10.68 -14.53 20.53
CA ARG A 33 -11.89 -13.93 21.10
C ARG A 33 -12.52 -14.86 22.13
N ILE A 34 -12.24 -14.59 23.41
CA ILE A 34 -12.85 -15.28 24.55
C ILE A 34 -14.05 -14.44 25.03
N LEU A 35 -15.26 -15.00 24.94
CA LEU A 35 -16.51 -14.31 25.34
C LEU A 35 -17.02 -14.74 26.73
N ASP A 36 -16.46 -15.82 27.27
CA ASP A 36 -16.76 -16.33 28.60
C ASP A 36 -15.76 -15.78 29.63
N ASP A 37 -16.13 -15.85 30.91
CA ASP A 37 -15.22 -15.49 32.00
C ASP A 37 -13.97 -16.38 31.99
N PHE A 38 -12.80 -15.77 32.16
CA PHE A 38 -11.53 -16.49 32.30
C PHE A 38 -10.66 -15.87 33.41
N ASP A 39 -10.01 -16.72 34.19
CA ASP A 39 -9.10 -16.34 35.27
C ASP A 39 -7.64 -16.68 34.89
N GLY A 40 -6.69 -15.93 35.43
CA GLY A 40 -5.27 -16.17 35.21
C GLY A 40 -4.39 -15.28 36.09
N PRO A 41 -3.07 -15.52 36.11
CA PRO A 41 -2.11 -14.66 36.83
C PRO A 41 -1.90 -13.34 36.06
N PHE A 42 -2.97 -12.60 35.80
CA PHE A 42 -2.94 -11.35 35.03
C PHE A 42 -2.40 -10.21 35.88
N GLU A 43 -1.53 -9.41 35.28
CA GLU A 43 -1.05 -8.16 35.83
C GLU A 43 -1.81 -7.01 35.17
N ASN A 44 -2.26 -6.05 35.97
CA ASN A 44 -2.92 -4.86 35.44
C ASN A 44 -1.88 -3.91 34.84
N ILE A 45 -2.17 -3.38 33.66
CA ILE A 45 -1.28 -2.49 32.90
C ILE A 45 -2.00 -1.15 32.77
N ASP A 46 -1.58 -0.18 33.59
CA ASP A 46 -2.29 1.11 33.74
C ASP A 46 -1.84 2.19 32.73
N ASP A 47 -0.82 1.91 31.91
CA ASP A 47 -0.21 2.88 30.98
C ASP A 47 0.03 2.26 29.59
N VAL A 48 0.34 3.10 28.61
CA VAL A 48 0.75 2.67 27.27
C VAL A 48 2.01 1.80 27.39
N LEU A 49 1.91 0.56 26.93
CA LEU A 49 3.05 -0.35 26.90
C LEU A 49 4.13 0.17 25.96
N ALA A 50 5.32 0.39 26.51
CA ALA A 50 6.50 0.59 25.69
C ALA A 50 6.74 -0.67 24.85
N ALA A 51 7.11 -0.48 23.58
CA ALA A 51 7.57 -1.58 22.76
C ALA A 51 8.75 -2.28 23.46
N PRO A 52 8.74 -3.62 23.56
CA PRO A 52 9.87 -4.34 24.14
C PRO A 52 11.17 -4.02 23.38
N PRO A 53 12.29 -3.77 24.07
CA PRO A 53 13.55 -3.50 23.40
C PRO A 53 14.02 -4.73 22.63
N GLY A 54 14.51 -4.50 21.43
CA GLY A 54 15.13 -5.51 20.58
C GLY A 54 16.51 -5.90 21.11
N ARG A 55 17.11 -6.91 20.48
CA ARG A 55 18.39 -7.49 20.89
C ARG A 55 19.28 -7.83 19.70
N VAL A 56 20.59 -7.81 19.93
CA VAL A 56 21.58 -8.38 19.01
C VAL A 56 22.00 -9.76 19.53
N ILE A 57 21.67 -10.81 18.78
CA ILE A 57 21.83 -12.22 19.16
C ILE A 57 23.03 -12.82 18.42
N GLY A 58 23.94 -13.45 19.16
CA GLY A 58 25.18 -14.04 18.60
C GLY A 58 26.19 -12.97 18.14
N SER A 59 27.41 -13.40 17.78
CA SER A 59 28.51 -12.51 17.36
C SER A 59 29.47 -13.11 16.33
N ASP A 60 29.32 -14.39 15.99
CA ASP A 60 30.38 -15.15 15.31
C ASP A 60 30.13 -15.29 13.79
N GLY A 61 29.04 -14.72 13.30
CA GLY A 61 28.67 -14.69 11.88
C GLY A 61 29.38 -13.60 11.09
N SER A 62 29.25 -13.65 9.76
CA SER A 62 29.78 -12.64 8.84
C SER A 62 28.82 -11.48 8.58
N GLY A 63 27.61 -11.51 9.15
CA GLY A 63 26.65 -10.41 9.12
C GLY A 63 25.52 -10.62 10.11
N TYR A 64 24.50 -9.78 9.98
CA TYR A 64 23.30 -9.78 10.79
C TYR A 64 22.06 -9.77 9.91
N VAL A 65 21.05 -10.56 10.27
CA VAL A 65 19.72 -10.53 9.67
C VAL A 65 18.69 -9.98 10.64
N PHE A 66 17.65 -9.33 10.10
CA PHE A 66 16.51 -8.84 10.86
C PHE A 66 15.21 -9.04 10.07
N ASP A 67 14.13 -9.31 10.79
CA ASP A 67 12.83 -9.75 10.23
C ASP A 67 12.10 -8.58 9.56
N HIS A 68 11.67 -8.73 8.31
CA HIS A 68 10.99 -7.66 7.57
C HIS A 68 9.50 -7.54 7.91
N ARG A 69 8.91 -8.51 8.61
CA ARG A 69 7.50 -8.50 9.03
C ARG A 69 7.21 -7.48 10.14
N ASN A 70 8.24 -7.00 10.82
CA ASN A 70 8.09 -5.93 11.80
C ASN A 70 8.15 -4.57 11.09
N ASN A 71 7.12 -3.74 11.23
CA ASN A 71 7.10 -2.39 10.64
C ASN A 71 8.35 -1.57 11.00
N ASN A 72 8.84 -1.66 12.24
CA ASN A 72 10.03 -0.92 12.68
C ASN A 72 11.32 -1.37 11.97
N SER A 73 11.32 -2.51 11.29
CA SER A 73 12.45 -2.93 10.45
C SER A 73 12.65 -2.03 9.24
N PHE A 74 11.61 -1.35 8.74
CA PHE A 74 11.75 -0.35 7.67
C PHE A 74 12.39 0.94 8.19
N LEU A 75 12.13 1.33 9.45
CA LEU A 75 12.85 2.43 10.10
C LEU A 75 14.34 2.08 10.28
N VAL A 76 14.65 0.86 10.71
CA VAL A 76 16.02 0.36 10.79
C VAL A 76 16.69 0.36 9.41
N LEU A 77 16.02 -0.19 8.40
CA LEU A 77 16.51 -0.23 7.03
C LEU A 77 16.87 1.18 6.54
N ASN A 78 15.94 2.13 6.65
CA ASN A 78 16.16 3.49 6.18
C ASN A 78 17.29 4.20 6.95
N ARG A 79 17.45 3.95 8.26
CA ARG A 79 18.60 4.47 9.02
C ARG A 79 19.93 3.88 8.54
N LEU A 80 19.98 2.56 8.29
CA LEU A 80 21.18 1.92 7.75
C LEU A 80 21.53 2.46 6.35
N LEU A 81 20.54 2.62 5.47
CA LEU A 81 20.75 3.20 4.15
C LEU A 81 21.15 4.69 4.23
N ALA A 82 20.62 5.44 5.20
CA ALA A 82 20.99 6.84 5.45
C ALA A 82 22.46 7.00 5.85
N ASP A 83 23.02 5.99 6.51
CA ASP A 83 24.43 5.88 6.91
C ASP A 83 25.31 5.21 5.83
N ASP A 84 24.83 5.16 4.58
CA ASP A 84 25.52 4.57 3.42
C ASP A 84 25.93 3.08 3.63
N ARG A 85 25.09 2.31 4.34
CA ARG A 85 25.29 0.86 4.52
C ARG A 85 24.55 0.09 3.42
N ASP A 86 25.21 -0.93 2.86
CA ASP A 86 24.56 -1.84 1.93
C ASP A 86 23.70 -2.85 2.70
N VAL A 87 22.41 -2.89 2.37
CA VAL A 87 21.46 -3.83 2.93
C VAL A 87 20.88 -4.68 1.81
N SER A 88 20.85 -5.99 2.01
CA SER A 88 20.26 -6.94 1.06
C SER A 88 18.92 -7.44 1.57
N TRP A 89 17.93 -7.50 0.68
CA TRP A 89 16.67 -8.22 0.88
C TRP A 89 16.85 -9.67 0.45
N LEU A 90 16.64 -10.61 1.37
CA LEU A 90 16.76 -12.04 1.11
C LEU A 90 15.52 -12.57 0.39
N LEU A 91 15.73 -13.20 -0.77
CA LEU A 91 14.66 -13.83 -1.55
C LEU A 91 14.35 -15.26 -1.10
N ASP A 92 15.24 -15.85 -0.30
CA ASP A 92 15.09 -17.16 0.30
C ASP A 92 15.05 -17.04 1.84
N SER A 93 14.59 -18.09 2.52
CA SER A 93 14.60 -18.17 3.99
C SER A 93 16.00 -18.12 4.59
N SER A 94 16.11 -17.58 5.81
CA SER A 94 17.31 -17.68 6.64
C SER A 94 17.14 -18.79 7.68
N GLU A 95 17.56 -20.01 7.34
CA GLU A 95 17.49 -21.17 8.22
C GLU A 95 18.24 -20.98 9.55
N GLN A 96 19.40 -20.30 9.51
CA GLN A 96 20.20 -20.03 10.73
C GLN A 96 19.45 -19.13 11.72
N ALA A 97 18.63 -18.21 11.20
CA ALA A 97 17.83 -17.29 12.01
C ALA A 97 16.38 -17.74 12.20
N ASN A 98 15.96 -18.85 11.56
CA ASN A 98 14.57 -19.28 11.50
C ASN A 98 13.63 -18.13 11.06
N LEU A 99 14.06 -17.39 10.02
CA LEU A 99 13.29 -16.32 9.40
C LEU A 99 12.85 -16.76 8.00
N PRO A 100 11.61 -16.43 7.58
CA PRO A 100 11.15 -16.70 6.22
C PRO A 100 11.93 -15.86 5.20
N GLU A 101 11.65 -16.09 3.93
CA GLU A 101 12.02 -15.14 2.88
C GLU A 101 11.50 -13.74 3.23
N GLY A 102 12.25 -12.75 2.79
CA GLY A 102 11.91 -11.37 3.03
C GLY A 102 12.82 -10.64 4.01
N ALA A 103 13.53 -11.38 4.87
CA ALA A 103 14.42 -10.79 5.86
C ALA A 103 15.48 -9.88 5.22
N PHE A 104 15.95 -8.89 5.98
CA PHE A 104 17.05 -8.02 5.56
C PHE A 104 18.38 -8.53 6.12
N TYR A 105 19.47 -8.31 5.39
CA TYR A 105 20.83 -8.68 5.76
C TYR A 105 21.77 -7.49 5.63
N VAL A 106 22.62 -7.29 6.64
CA VAL A 106 23.75 -6.34 6.60
C VAL A 106 25.04 -7.05 7.00
N ALA A 107 26.12 -6.84 6.24
CA ALA A 107 27.40 -7.49 6.52
C ALA A 107 28.08 -6.90 7.76
N ALA A 108 28.76 -7.74 8.55
CA ALA A 108 29.32 -7.35 9.84
C ALA A 108 30.47 -6.33 9.72
N ASN A 109 31.11 -6.24 8.56
CA ASN A 109 32.13 -5.23 8.29
C ASN A 109 31.56 -3.82 8.00
N GLN A 110 30.24 -3.71 7.84
CA GLN A 110 29.55 -2.43 7.60
C GLN A 110 28.97 -1.80 8.86
N VAL A 111 28.90 -2.53 9.97
CA VAL A 111 28.17 -2.10 11.17
C VAL A 111 28.98 -2.34 12.44
N ASP A 112 28.96 -1.37 13.35
CA ASP A 112 29.45 -1.61 14.71
C ASP A 112 28.39 -2.34 15.54
N ARG A 113 28.83 -3.28 16.38
CA ARG A 113 27.90 -4.06 17.22
C ARG A 113 27.18 -3.18 18.23
N GLY A 114 27.84 -2.17 18.78
CA GLY A 114 27.25 -1.21 19.71
C GLY A 114 26.20 -0.33 19.03
N GLU A 115 26.41 0.07 17.78
CA GLU A 115 25.40 0.76 16.96
C GLU A 115 24.15 -0.10 16.76
N LEU A 116 24.32 -1.39 16.39
CA LEU A 116 23.20 -2.32 16.27
C LEU A 116 22.46 -2.54 17.60
N MET A 117 23.18 -2.57 18.73
CA MET A 117 22.54 -2.67 20.05
C MET A 117 21.68 -1.45 20.35
N THR A 118 22.16 -0.24 20.02
CA THR A 118 21.37 0.99 20.17
C THR A 118 20.13 0.97 19.28
N LEU A 119 20.29 0.65 17.99
CA LEU A 119 19.17 0.49 17.04
C LEU A 119 18.14 -0.52 17.55
N ALA A 120 18.59 -1.68 18.02
CA ALA A 120 17.71 -2.72 18.55
C ALA A 120 16.91 -2.23 19.78
N MET A 121 17.58 -1.54 20.72
CA MET A 121 16.93 -1.00 21.91
C MET A 121 15.89 0.08 21.58
N GLU A 122 16.18 0.97 20.62
CA GLU A 122 15.29 2.07 20.25
C GLU A 122 14.08 1.61 19.43
N THR A 123 14.27 0.61 18.57
CA THR A 123 13.26 0.23 17.57
C THR A 123 12.49 -1.04 17.93
N GLY A 124 12.98 -1.84 18.89
CA GLY A 124 12.40 -3.14 19.19
C GLY A 124 12.81 -4.24 18.20
N VAL A 125 13.60 -3.93 17.17
CA VAL A 125 14.02 -4.89 16.13
C VAL A 125 15.15 -5.78 16.64
N ASN A 126 15.00 -7.09 16.43
CA ASN A 126 16.04 -8.06 16.75
C ASN A 126 16.97 -8.27 15.56
N PHE A 127 18.27 -8.32 15.83
CA PHE A 127 19.31 -8.69 14.87
C PHE A 127 19.91 -10.02 15.27
N GLN A 128 20.01 -10.96 14.33
CA GLN A 128 20.65 -12.24 14.56
C GLN A 128 21.91 -12.36 13.71
N SER A 129 23.04 -12.64 14.36
CA SER A 129 24.30 -12.91 13.68
C SER A 129 24.21 -14.22 12.92
N VAL A 130 24.53 -14.17 11.63
CA VAL A 130 24.49 -15.32 10.72
C VAL A 130 25.70 -15.34 9.79
N SER A 131 25.96 -16.49 9.18
CA SER A 131 26.86 -16.56 8.03
C SER A 131 26.25 -15.83 6.83
N THR A 132 27.07 -15.47 5.85
CA THR A 132 26.62 -14.79 4.65
C THR A 132 25.57 -15.64 3.94
N PRO A 133 24.37 -15.09 3.64
CA PRO A 133 23.33 -15.79 2.92
C PRO A 133 23.84 -16.33 1.58
N THR A 134 23.45 -17.55 1.23
CA THR A 134 23.86 -18.24 0.00
C THR A 134 22.77 -18.28 -1.07
N GLY A 135 21.55 -17.88 -0.73
CA GLY A 135 20.39 -17.80 -1.62
C GLY A 135 20.37 -16.51 -2.46
N GLY A 136 19.28 -16.32 -3.20
CA GLY A 136 19.03 -15.11 -3.96
C GLY A 136 18.86 -13.90 -3.04
N THR A 137 19.41 -12.76 -3.45
CA THR A 137 19.25 -11.49 -2.73
C THR A 137 19.00 -10.35 -3.72
N LEU A 138 18.30 -9.32 -3.25
CA LEU A 138 18.19 -8.03 -3.92
C LEU A 138 18.92 -6.98 -3.09
N GLU A 139 19.77 -6.17 -3.73
CA GLU A 139 20.38 -5.03 -3.07
C GLU A 139 19.35 -3.90 -2.95
N ILE A 140 19.15 -3.38 -1.73
CA ILE A 140 18.21 -2.28 -1.51
C ILE A 140 18.91 -0.96 -1.81
N GLN A 141 18.28 -0.16 -2.66
CA GLN A 141 18.70 1.21 -2.96
C GLN A 141 17.77 2.21 -2.26
N ARG A 142 18.21 3.45 -2.11
CA ARG A 142 17.36 4.58 -1.68
C ARG A 142 16.75 5.24 -2.91
N PRO A 143 15.47 4.99 -3.24
CA PRO A 143 14.84 5.63 -4.38
C PRO A 143 14.55 7.10 -4.10
N ARG A 144 14.54 7.92 -5.15
CA ARG A 144 13.99 9.27 -5.12
C ARG A 144 12.48 9.18 -5.26
N ILE A 145 11.75 9.45 -4.17
CA ILE A 145 10.29 9.25 -4.12
C ILE A 145 9.57 10.59 -4.34
N GLY A 146 8.63 10.61 -5.28
CA GLY A 146 7.63 11.66 -5.43
C GLY A 146 6.30 11.22 -4.83
N LEU A 147 5.76 11.95 -3.86
CA LEU A 147 4.42 11.73 -3.30
C LEU A 147 3.46 12.78 -3.86
N TRP A 148 2.42 12.36 -4.57
CA TRP A 148 1.42 13.27 -5.08
C TRP A 148 0.61 13.93 -3.95
N ASP A 149 0.34 15.23 -4.10
CA ASP A 149 -0.65 15.96 -3.31
C ASP A 149 -1.35 17.01 -4.19
N GLN A 150 -2.39 17.65 -3.66
CA GLN A 150 -3.16 18.69 -4.34
C GLN A 150 -3.19 19.99 -3.53
N TYR A 151 -3.47 21.11 -4.20
CA TYR A 151 -3.74 22.35 -3.49
C TYR A 151 -4.96 22.20 -2.56
N GLY A 152 -4.81 22.62 -1.30
CA GLY A 152 -5.80 22.38 -0.24
C GLY A 152 -5.61 21.07 0.52
N GLY A 153 -4.70 20.21 0.06
CA GLY A 153 -4.32 18.95 0.69
C GLY A 153 -5.20 17.77 0.29
N SER A 154 -4.59 16.59 0.24
CA SER A 154 -5.25 15.29 0.16
C SER A 154 -5.08 14.58 1.51
N MET A 155 -6.19 14.15 2.12
CA MET A 155 -6.14 13.43 3.40
C MET A 155 -5.38 12.09 3.27
N PRO A 156 -5.61 11.25 2.25
CA PRO A 156 -4.77 10.08 1.98
C PRO A 156 -3.28 10.41 1.84
N SER A 157 -2.93 11.42 1.05
CA SER A 157 -1.53 11.87 0.91
C SER A 157 -0.91 12.28 2.24
N GLY A 158 -1.67 12.97 3.10
CA GLY A 158 -1.23 13.34 4.44
C GLY A 158 -0.92 12.14 5.36
N TRP A 159 -1.69 11.05 5.26
CA TRP A 159 -1.42 9.82 6.01
C TRP A 159 -0.17 9.10 5.48
N THR A 160 -0.06 8.94 4.16
CA THR A 160 1.15 8.36 3.53
C THR A 160 2.40 9.16 3.86
N ARG A 161 2.29 10.50 3.85
CA ARG A 161 3.36 11.39 4.30
C ARG A 161 3.78 11.11 5.74
N LYS A 162 2.83 10.97 6.66
CA LYS A 162 3.12 10.67 8.07
C LYS A 162 3.86 9.33 8.19
N ILE A 163 3.42 8.29 7.46
CA ILE A 163 4.12 6.99 7.44
C ILE A 163 5.55 7.16 6.92
N MET A 164 5.73 7.85 5.79
CA MET A 164 7.05 8.09 5.22
C MET A 164 7.98 8.82 6.20
N GLU A 165 7.49 9.87 6.88
CA GLU A 165 8.24 10.61 7.89
C GLU A 165 8.57 9.75 9.13
N ASP A 166 7.60 9.01 9.67
CA ASP A 166 7.77 8.16 10.86
C ASP A 166 8.78 7.03 10.62
N PHE A 167 8.84 6.49 9.40
CA PHE A 167 9.75 5.42 9.01
C PHE A 167 11.03 5.91 8.32
N GLY A 168 11.26 7.23 8.24
CA GLY A 168 12.53 7.81 7.78
C GLY A 168 12.79 7.71 6.27
N PHE A 169 11.75 7.73 5.45
CA PHE A 169 11.89 7.84 4.00
C PHE A 169 12.19 9.28 3.58
N ASP A 170 13.07 9.44 2.59
CA ASP A 170 13.24 10.70 1.87
C ASP A 170 12.27 10.76 0.70
N PHE A 171 11.49 11.84 0.61
CA PHE A 171 10.52 12.05 -0.47
C PHE A 171 10.32 13.54 -0.73
N GLU A 172 9.85 13.86 -1.94
CA GLU A 172 9.35 15.19 -2.29
C GLU A 172 7.84 15.12 -2.52
N VAL A 173 7.11 16.12 -2.03
CA VAL A 173 5.69 16.29 -2.39
C VAL A 173 5.62 16.93 -3.77
N VAL A 174 4.83 16.34 -4.68
CA VAL A 174 4.72 16.77 -6.08
C VAL A 174 3.29 17.12 -6.42
N TYR A 175 3.09 18.28 -7.03
CA TYR A 175 1.75 18.80 -7.37
C TYR A 175 1.42 18.60 -8.87
N PRO A 176 0.13 18.64 -9.27
CA PRO A 176 -0.28 18.37 -10.65
C PRO A 176 0.45 19.20 -11.72
N PRO A 177 0.72 20.50 -11.54
CA PRO A 177 1.47 21.27 -12.55
C PRO A 177 2.90 20.80 -12.76
N GLU A 178 3.57 20.31 -11.71
CA GLU A 178 4.90 19.71 -11.82
C GLU A 178 4.85 18.39 -12.58
N ILE A 179 3.85 17.55 -12.29
CA ILE A 179 3.63 16.29 -13.01
C ILE A 179 3.36 16.55 -14.50
N ALA A 180 2.47 17.50 -14.79
CA ALA A 180 2.15 17.91 -16.16
C ALA A 180 3.34 18.52 -16.93
N SER A 181 4.38 18.98 -16.23
CA SER A 181 5.59 19.50 -16.88
C SER A 181 6.53 18.40 -17.42
N GLY A 182 6.29 17.14 -17.03
CA GLY A 182 7.07 15.99 -17.46
C GLY A 182 8.46 15.92 -16.82
N ASN A 183 9.37 15.18 -17.48
CA ASN A 183 10.74 14.92 -17.03
C ASN A 183 10.82 14.34 -15.61
N LEU A 184 9.82 13.53 -15.23
CA LEU A 184 9.73 12.94 -13.89
C LEU A 184 10.93 12.04 -13.56
N ALA A 185 11.46 11.31 -14.56
CA ALA A 185 12.59 10.40 -14.40
C ALA A 185 13.89 11.12 -13.98
N ASP A 186 14.04 12.41 -14.30
CA ASP A 186 15.20 13.21 -13.88
C ASP A 186 15.18 13.48 -12.37
N ARG A 187 14.01 13.39 -11.72
CA ARG A 187 13.81 13.72 -10.31
C ARG A 187 13.47 12.51 -9.45
N PHE A 188 12.72 11.56 -10.00
CA PHE A 188 12.13 10.46 -9.23
C PHE A 188 12.47 9.12 -9.85
N ASP A 189 12.57 8.12 -8.97
CA ASP A 189 12.60 6.70 -9.33
C ASP A 189 11.25 6.05 -9.04
N VAL A 190 10.52 6.57 -8.04
CA VAL A 190 9.19 6.11 -7.63
C VAL A 190 8.22 7.30 -7.55
N LEU A 191 7.01 7.14 -8.09
CA LEU A 191 5.91 8.08 -7.93
C LEU A 191 4.72 7.40 -7.22
N VAL A 192 4.27 7.97 -6.11
CA VAL A 192 3.13 7.47 -5.32
C VAL A 192 1.92 8.36 -5.57
N LEU A 193 0.85 7.73 -6.08
CA LEU A 193 -0.41 8.35 -6.47
C LEU A 193 -1.52 7.83 -5.57
N GLU A 194 -1.84 8.63 -4.56
CA GLU A 194 -2.90 8.29 -3.60
C GLU A 194 -4.30 8.40 -4.19
N ASP A 195 -5.28 7.92 -3.42
CA ASP A 195 -6.70 8.00 -3.77
C ASP A 195 -7.12 9.41 -4.23
N GLY A 196 -7.75 9.48 -5.41
CA GLY A 196 -8.22 10.73 -6.02
C GLY A 196 -7.21 11.45 -6.91
N ALA A 197 -5.97 10.97 -7.02
CA ALA A 197 -4.96 11.57 -7.90
C ALA A 197 -5.29 11.41 -9.39
N VAL A 198 -5.65 10.20 -9.83
CA VAL A 198 -5.88 9.88 -11.25
C VAL A 198 -7.38 9.90 -11.57
N PRO A 199 -7.82 10.64 -12.60
CA PRO A 199 -9.24 10.69 -12.99
C PRO A 199 -9.69 9.38 -13.65
N ALA A 200 -10.94 8.95 -13.43
CA ALA A 200 -11.48 7.77 -14.09
C ALA A 200 -11.79 8.01 -15.59
N PRO A 201 -11.53 7.03 -16.50
CA PRO A 201 -11.68 7.18 -17.96
C PRO A 201 -13.07 7.61 -18.47
N ASP A 202 -14.14 7.09 -17.85
CA ASP A 202 -15.53 7.32 -18.29
C ASP A 202 -16.35 8.17 -17.32
N ALA A 203 -15.69 8.94 -16.46
CA ALA A 203 -16.36 9.92 -15.60
C ALA A 203 -16.85 11.11 -16.44
N GLY A 204 -17.84 10.88 -17.32
CA GLY A 204 -18.43 11.87 -18.20
C GLY A 204 -18.74 13.17 -17.47
N GLY A 205 -17.83 14.14 -17.59
CA GLY A 205 -17.91 15.49 -17.01
C GLY A 205 -18.30 15.60 -15.53
N ARG A 206 -18.21 14.52 -14.75
CA ARG A 206 -18.71 14.44 -13.36
C ARG A 206 -17.64 14.01 -12.36
N SER A 207 -16.37 14.26 -12.69
CA SER A 207 -15.40 14.54 -11.64
C SER A 207 -15.90 15.80 -10.90
N GLY A 208 -16.38 15.62 -9.67
CA GLY A 208 -16.87 16.68 -8.79
C GLY A 208 -15.79 17.65 -8.30
N PHE A 209 -14.63 17.68 -8.93
CA PHE A 209 -13.69 18.77 -8.80
C PHE A 209 -14.24 19.94 -9.62
N GLY A 210 -15.07 20.77 -8.98
CA GLY A 210 -15.42 22.07 -9.51
C GLY A 210 -14.16 22.82 -9.95
N ALA A 211 -14.31 23.80 -10.86
CA ALA A 211 -13.20 24.68 -11.21
C ALA A 211 -12.45 25.07 -9.94
N GLY A 212 -11.16 24.73 -9.87
CA GLY A 212 -10.32 25.00 -8.72
C GLY A 212 -10.42 26.47 -8.30
N PRO A 213 -9.99 26.81 -7.08
CA PRO A 213 -10.11 28.18 -6.60
C PRO A 213 -9.49 29.16 -7.60
N ASP A 214 -10.09 30.33 -7.77
CA ASP A 214 -9.56 31.38 -8.65
C ASP A 214 -8.08 31.61 -8.31
N PRO A 215 -7.13 31.41 -9.23
CA PRO A 215 -5.71 31.59 -8.94
C PRO A 215 -5.39 32.97 -8.36
N ASN A 216 -6.17 34.00 -8.71
CA ASN A 216 -5.99 35.35 -8.16
C ASN A 216 -6.40 35.47 -6.69
N SER A 217 -7.24 34.56 -6.20
CA SER A 217 -7.63 34.47 -4.79
C SER A 217 -6.62 33.71 -3.93
N ILE A 218 -5.64 33.04 -4.55
CA ILE A 218 -4.62 32.24 -3.88
C ILE A 218 -3.32 33.04 -3.72
N PRO A 219 -2.63 32.98 -2.56
CA PRO A 219 -1.30 33.56 -2.38
C PRO A 219 -0.31 33.04 -3.43
N THR A 220 0.54 33.92 -3.95
CA THR A 220 1.42 33.64 -5.10
C THR A 220 2.28 32.39 -4.89
N GLU A 221 2.75 32.17 -3.66
CA GLU A 221 3.58 31.04 -3.24
C GLU A 221 2.90 29.66 -3.29
N TYR A 222 1.59 29.60 -3.54
CA TYR A 222 0.85 28.32 -3.69
C TYR A 222 0.17 28.16 -5.04
N ARG A 223 0.28 29.15 -5.94
CA ARG A 223 -0.41 29.12 -7.24
C ARG A 223 0.14 28.04 -8.16
N ASP A 224 1.40 27.67 -7.99
CA ASP A 224 2.08 26.58 -8.70
C ASP A 224 1.57 25.19 -8.31
N ARG A 225 0.77 25.08 -7.24
CA ARG A 225 0.11 23.84 -6.81
C ARG A 225 -1.29 23.64 -7.40
N LEU A 226 -1.83 24.68 -8.06
CA LEU A 226 -3.21 24.69 -8.54
C LEU A 226 -3.38 23.84 -9.79
N GLY A 227 -4.39 22.99 -9.78
CA GLY A 227 -4.76 22.14 -10.90
C GLY A 227 -5.13 20.75 -10.42
N THR A 228 -5.42 19.88 -11.38
CA THR A 228 -5.65 18.45 -11.18
C THR A 228 -4.94 17.70 -12.28
N ILE A 229 -4.62 16.43 -12.04
CA ILE A 229 -4.24 15.52 -13.13
C ILE A 229 -5.49 15.28 -13.99
N THR A 230 -5.31 15.28 -15.31
CA THR A 230 -6.35 15.08 -16.32
C THR A 230 -5.89 14.04 -17.34
N MET A 231 -6.80 13.54 -18.17
CA MET A 231 -6.44 12.61 -19.26
C MET A 231 -5.48 13.25 -20.27
N ASP A 232 -5.64 14.55 -20.51
CA ASP A 232 -4.84 15.30 -21.50
C ASP A 232 -3.58 15.93 -20.90
N SER A 233 -3.40 15.88 -19.58
CA SER A 233 -2.30 16.53 -18.86
C SER A 233 -2.08 15.88 -17.50
N GLY A 234 -0.89 15.36 -17.27
CA GLY A 234 -0.47 14.60 -16.10
C GLY A 234 -0.51 13.09 -16.32
N VAL A 235 -1.63 12.53 -16.81
CA VAL A 235 -1.69 11.09 -17.13
C VAL A 235 -0.66 10.70 -18.20
N PRO A 236 -0.54 11.39 -19.34
CA PRO A 236 0.47 11.04 -20.34
C PRO A 236 1.91 11.07 -19.80
N GLU A 237 2.23 12.05 -18.96
CA GLU A 237 3.56 12.22 -18.35
C GLU A 237 3.87 11.12 -17.32
N ILE A 238 2.88 10.69 -16.53
CA ILE A 238 3.01 9.53 -15.63
C ILE A 238 3.24 8.25 -16.43
N LEU A 239 2.51 8.06 -17.54
CA LEU A 239 2.70 6.90 -18.40
C LEU A 239 4.07 6.89 -19.07
N GLU A 240 4.58 8.05 -19.48
CA GLU A 240 5.94 8.16 -20.02
C GLU A 240 7.00 7.84 -18.97
N PHE A 241 6.80 8.30 -17.74
CA PHE A 241 7.69 8.02 -16.61
C PHE A 241 7.82 6.51 -16.35
N VAL A 242 6.69 5.80 -16.21
CA VAL A 242 6.74 4.35 -15.98
C VAL A 242 7.32 3.62 -17.19
N ARG A 243 6.95 3.99 -18.43
CA ARG A 243 7.50 3.37 -19.64
C ARG A 243 9.02 3.53 -19.77
N SER A 244 9.58 4.59 -19.18
CA SER A 244 11.00 4.92 -19.22
C SER A 244 11.82 4.32 -18.06
N GLY A 245 11.25 3.38 -17.29
CA GLY A 245 11.94 2.72 -16.17
C GLY A 245 11.54 3.20 -14.79
N GLY A 246 10.66 4.20 -14.68
CA GLY A 246 10.11 4.64 -13.41
C GLY A 246 9.18 3.60 -12.78
N THR A 247 8.98 3.70 -11.47
CA THR A 247 7.99 2.89 -10.74
C THR A 247 6.82 3.75 -10.31
N VAL A 248 5.59 3.31 -10.56
CA VAL A 248 4.37 4.00 -10.09
C VAL A 248 3.61 3.11 -9.12
N ILE A 249 3.24 3.66 -7.96
CA ILE A 249 2.36 3.04 -6.98
C ILE A 249 1.04 3.84 -6.99
N ALA A 250 -0.05 3.21 -7.42
CA ALA A 250 -1.36 3.86 -7.50
C ALA A 250 -2.36 3.21 -6.54
N VAL A 251 -2.89 4.00 -5.60
CA VAL A 251 -3.71 3.53 -4.47
C VAL A 251 -5.17 4.00 -4.61
N GLY A 252 -6.11 3.20 -4.14
CA GLY A 252 -7.52 3.54 -4.12
C GLY A 252 -8.08 3.71 -5.52
N SER A 253 -8.83 4.78 -5.73
CA SER A 253 -9.37 5.16 -7.05
C SER A 253 -8.29 5.46 -8.08
N SER A 254 -7.06 5.80 -7.69
CA SER A 254 -5.99 6.07 -8.65
C SER A 254 -5.49 4.82 -9.36
N SER A 255 -5.82 3.63 -8.86
CA SER A 255 -5.51 2.35 -9.50
C SER A 255 -6.14 2.18 -10.90
N VAL A 256 -7.13 3.02 -11.26
CA VAL A 256 -7.65 3.13 -12.64
C VAL A 256 -6.59 3.55 -13.66
N LEU A 257 -5.41 3.98 -13.22
CA LEU A 257 -4.25 4.23 -14.07
C LEU A 257 -3.92 3.02 -14.97
N GLY A 258 -4.21 1.80 -14.52
CA GLY A 258 -4.06 0.58 -15.33
C GLY A 258 -4.81 0.63 -16.66
N TYR A 259 -5.98 1.29 -16.73
CA TYR A 259 -6.71 1.47 -17.99
C TYR A 259 -5.96 2.38 -18.97
N TYR A 260 -5.38 3.47 -18.49
CA TYR A 260 -4.59 4.37 -19.36
C TYR A 260 -3.25 3.75 -19.77
N ALA A 261 -2.69 2.89 -18.92
CA ALA A 261 -1.49 2.10 -19.25
C ALA A 261 -1.78 1.02 -20.31
N GLY A 262 -3.05 0.72 -20.60
CA GLY A 262 -3.45 -0.29 -21.56
C GLY A 262 -3.30 -1.71 -21.02
N LEU A 263 -3.37 -1.89 -19.69
CA LEU A 263 -3.34 -3.22 -19.10
C LEU A 263 -4.59 -4.02 -19.53
N PRO A 264 -4.46 -5.35 -19.71
CA PRO A 264 -5.56 -6.27 -20.04
C PRO A 264 -6.52 -6.45 -18.85
N MET A 265 -7.25 -5.40 -18.51
CA MET A 265 -8.13 -5.35 -17.35
C MET A 265 -9.41 -4.59 -17.64
N ASN A 266 -10.50 -5.02 -17.01
CA ASN A 266 -11.83 -4.43 -17.08
C ASN A 266 -12.37 -4.16 -15.68
N ASP A 267 -13.40 -3.33 -15.58
CA ASP A 267 -14.11 -3.11 -14.32
C ASP A 267 -14.88 -4.39 -13.95
N HIS A 268 -14.59 -4.95 -12.77
CA HIS A 268 -15.26 -6.14 -12.26
C HIS A 268 -16.65 -5.84 -11.69
N LEU A 269 -16.89 -4.59 -11.28
CA LEU A 269 -18.13 -4.16 -10.65
C LEU A 269 -19.13 -3.66 -11.69
N VAL A 270 -19.31 -4.45 -12.74
CA VAL A 270 -20.25 -4.18 -13.85
C VAL A 270 -21.26 -5.31 -14.00
N LEU A 271 -22.47 -4.96 -14.41
CA LEU A 271 -23.53 -5.90 -14.77
C LEU A 271 -24.16 -5.44 -16.08
N GLU A 272 -24.19 -6.33 -17.08
CA GLU A 272 -24.78 -6.05 -18.40
C GLU A 272 -24.19 -4.78 -19.09
N GLY A 273 -22.89 -4.54 -18.89
CA GLY A 273 -22.17 -3.43 -19.53
C GLY A 273 -22.38 -2.05 -18.88
N ARG A 274 -22.98 -2.00 -17.68
CA ARG A 274 -23.04 -0.80 -16.84
C ARG A 274 -22.41 -1.04 -15.46
N PRO A 275 -21.89 -0.01 -14.79
CA PRO A 275 -21.50 -0.11 -13.39
C PRO A 275 -22.67 -0.60 -12.52
N LEU A 276 -22.34 -1.38 -11.49
CA LEU A 276 -23.30 -1.79 -10.46
C LEU A 276 -23.85 -0.56 -9.74
N THR A 277 -25.16 -0.54 -9.48
CA THR A 277 -25.77 0.52 -8.68
C THR A 277 -25.53 0.27 -7.18
N GLY A 278 -25.75 1.29 -6.36
CA GLY A 278 -25.71 1.14 -4.89
C GLY A 278 -26.74 0.14 -4.35
N GLU A 279 -27.81 -0.16 -5.10
CA GLU A 279 -28.79 -1.20 -4.75
C GLU A 279 -28.23 -2.62 -4.97
N GLU A 280 -27.27 -2.77 -5.88
CA GLU A 280 -26.69 -4.05 -6.28
C GLU A 280 -25.38 -4.35 -5.54
N TYR A 281 -24.59 -3.33 -5.24
CA TYR A 281 -23.32 -3.44 -4.54
C TYR A 281 -23.01 -2.16 -3.75
N PHE A 282 -22.69 -2.31 -2.47
CA PHE A 282 -22.36 -1.18 -1.61
C PHE A 282 -21.42 -1.57 -0.47
N THR A 283 -20.22 -0.98 -0.44
CA THR A 283 -19.18 -1.20 0.58
C THR A 283 -18.71 0.14 1.17
N PRO A 284 -19.35 0.64 2.24
CA PRO A 284 -19.02 1.91 2.87
C PRO A 284 -17.89 1.75 3.88
N GLY A 285 -16.66 1.54 3.41
CA GLY A 285 -15.48 1.41 4.28
C GLY A 285 -15.58 0.23 5.23
N SER A 286 -15.37 -0.98 4.72
CA SER A 286 -15.41 -2.22 5.51
C SER A 286 -14.19 -3.08 5.27
N VAL A 287 -13.86 -3.90 6.28
CA VAL A 287 -12.70 -4.79 6.24
C VAL A 287 -13.10 -6.08 5.55
N HIS A 288 -12.36 -6.46 4.52
CA HIS A 288 -12.58 -7.67 3.74
C HIS A 288 -11.29 -8.48 3.64
N SER A 289 -11.41 -9.80 3.51
CA SER A 289 -10.27 -10.69 3.36
C SER A 289 -9.95 -10.93 1.89
N LEU A 290 -8.71 -10.65 1.48
CA LEU A 290 -8.14 -11.02 0.19
C LEU A 290 -7.38 -12.33 0.30
N LYS A 291 -7.40 -13.11 -0.79
CA LYS A 291 -6.43 -14.16 -1.05
C LYS A 291 -5.17 -13.53 -1.67
N ILE A 292 -4.00 -13.91 -1.19
CA ILE A 292 -2.69 -13.44 -1.67
C ILE A 292 -1.99 -14.53 -2.50
N GLU A 293 -1.33 -14.11 -3.57
CA GLU A 293 -0.44 -14.93 -4.39
C GLU A 293 1.03 -14.63 -4.06
N HIS A 294 1.81 -15.65 -3.72
CA HIS A 294 3.21 -15.51 -3.32
C HIS A 294 4.18 -15.75 -4.49
N ALA A 295 3.92 -15.07 -5.61
CA ALA A 295 4.73 -15.15 -6.83
C ALA A 295 5.73 -14.00 -6.98
N SER A 296 5.77 -13.06 -6.02
CA SER A 296 6.55 -11.82 -6.09
C SER A 296 7.10 -11.44 -4.71
N PRO A 297 8.34 -10.90 -4.63
CA PRO A 297 8.90 -10.36 -3.38
C PRO A 297 8.02 -9.31 -2.70
N LEU A 298 7.13 -8.66 -3.47
CA LEU A 298 6.10 -7.73 -2.95
C LEU A 298 5.26 -8.34 -1.83
N THR A 299 5.08 -9.67 -1.82
CA THR A 299 4.22 -10.38 -0.87
C THR A 299 4.98 -11.09 0.24
N HIS A 300 6.31 -10.96 0.30
CA HIS A 300 7.07 -11.54 1.40
C HIS A 300 6.54 -11.00 2.73
N GLY A 301 6.36 -11.89 3.71
CA GLY A 301 5.87 -11.53 5.05
C GLY A 301 4.37 -11.32 5.18
N LEU A 302 3.63 -11.40 4.07
CA LEU A 302 2.18 -11.58 4.12
C LEU A 302 1.85 -13.05 4.30
N ASP A 303 0.75 -13.33 4.98
CA ASP A 303 0.13 -14.65 4.98
C ASP A 303 -0.66 -14.90 3.69
N GLU A 304 -1.22 -16.10 3.58
CA GLU A 304 -2.12 -16.49 2.48
C GLU A 304 -3.33 -15.54 2.34
N ARG A 305 -3.67 -14.82 3.42
CA ARG A 305 -4.76 -13.85 3.46
C ARG A 305 -4.34 -12.52 4.04
N LEU A 306 -4.91 -11.45 3.48
CA LEU A 306 -4.71 -10.09 3.93
C LEU A 306 -6.08 -9.43 4.15
N ASP A 307 -6.31 -8.91 5.35
CA ASP A 307 -7.50 -8.13 5.65
C ASP A 307 -7.28 -6.67 5.23
N VAL A 308 -8.13 -6.14 4.35
CA VAL A 308 -7.98 -4.81 3.72
C VAL A 308 -9.23 -3.96 3.84
N LEU A 309 -9.07 -2.64 3.83
CA LEU A 309 -10.20 -1.69 3.85
C LEU A 309 -10.66 -1.38 2.42
N ILE A 310 -11.90 -1.76 2.10
CA ILE A 310 -12.57 -1.41 0.85
C ILE A 310 -13.61 -0.33 1.12
N SER A 311 -13.46 0.82 0.45
CA SER A 311 -14.39 1.94 0.53
C SER A 311 -14.64 2.52 -0.85
N HIS A 312 -15.70 2.05 -1.50
CA HIS A 312 -16.03 2.36 -2.91
C HIS A 312 -14.82 2.21 -3.87
N SER A 313 -13.92 1.28 -3.55
CA SER A 313 -12.71 1.05 -4.33
C SER A 313 -13.02 0.29 -5.63
N PRO A 314 -12.31 0.57 -6.74
CA PRO A 314 -12.47 -0.17 -7.98
C PRO A 314 -12.00 -1.62 -7.81
N LEU A 315 -12.67 -2.59 -8.43
CA LEU A 315 -12.16 -3.98 -8.52
C LEU A 315 -12.00 -4.35 -9.97
N PHE A 316 -11.03 -5.21 -10.27
CA PHE A 316 -10.61 -5.46 -11.64
C PHE A 316 -10.80 -6.92 -12.04
N GLU A 317 -11.32 -7.11 -13.24
CA GLU A 317 -11.32 -8.39 -13.95
C GLU A 317 -10.17 -8.39 -14.94
N LEU A 318 -9.24 -9.34 -14.80
CA LEU A 318 -8.11 -9.49 -15.71
C LEU A 318 -8.51 -10.35 -16.92
N GLU A 319 -8.15 -9.90 -18.12
CA GLU A 319 -8.48 -10.64 -19.34
C GLU A 319 -7.63 -11.92 -19.48
N PRO A 320 -8.15 -12.96 -20.15
CA PRO A 320 -7.39 -14.20 -20.37
C PRO A 320 -6.02 -13.94 -21.03
N GLY A 321 -4.95 -14.46 -20.43
CA GLY A 321 -3.58 -14.30 -20.93
C GLY A 321 -2.87 -13.02 -20.46
N PHE A 322 -3.41 -12.32 -19.46
CA PHE A 322 -2.79 -11.14 -18.85
C PHE A 322 -1.33 -11.39 -18.41
N GLU A 323 -0.99 -12.61 -18.00
CA GLU A 323 0.37 -12.98 -17.58
C GLU A 323 1.38 -12.85 -18.71
N ALA A 324 0.99 -13.20 -19.94
CA ALA A 324 1.84 -13.08 -21.13
C ALA A 324 2.06 -11.61 -21.54
N LEU A 325 1.27 -10.69 -20.98
CA LEU A 325 1.36 -9.24 -21.17
C LEU A 325 2.07 -8.55 -19.99
N GLY A 326 2.75 -9.31 -19.12
CA GLY A 326 3.55 -8.75 -18.03
C GLY A 326 2.72 -8.35 -16.80
N VAL A 327 1.46 -8.80 -16.69
CA VAL A 327 0.60 -8.51 -15.53
C VAL A 327 0.58 -9.71 -14.58
N ARG A 328 0.67 -9.46 -13.28
CA ARG A 328 0.53 -10.47 -12.23
C ARG A 328 -0.62 -10.09 -11.30
N ARG A 329 -1.47 -11.08 -11.03
CA ARG A 329 -2.54 -10.95 -10.03
C ARG A 329 -1.97 -11.25 -8.65
N ILE A 330 -1.87 -10.23 -7.80
CA ILE A 330 -1.26 -10.36 -6.47
C ILE A 330 -2.30 -10.66 -5.39
N GLY A 331 -3.48 -10.03 -5.48
CA GLY A 331 -4.53 -10.18 -4.46
C GLY A 331 -5.93 -10.06 -5.03
N TRP A 332 -6.82 -10.98 -4.67
CA TRP A 332 -8.21 -11.02 -5.16
C TRP A 332 -9.17 -11.60 -4.11
N PHE A 333 -10.47 -11.38 -4.31
CA PHE A 333 -11.51 -12.00 -3.48
C PHE A 333 -11.87 -13.38 -4.01
N ASP A 334 -11.51 -14.45 -3.32
CA ASP A 334 -11.72 -15.83 -3.76
C ASP A 334 -13.09 -16.42 -3.33
N THR A 335 -13.83 -15.71 -2.48
CA THR A 335 -15.08 -16.13 -1.84
C THR A 335 -16.23 -15.15 -2.11
N ASP A 336 -17.47 -15.62 -1.98
CA ASP A 336 -18.69 -14.79 -2.03
C ASP A 336 -19.04 -14.14 -0.69
N GLN A 337 -18.28 -14.45 0.37
CA GLN A 337 -18.42 -13.85 1.70
C GLN A 337 -17.08 -13.26 2.21
N PRO A 338 -16.51 -12.26 1.51
CA PRO A 338 -15.22 -11.70 1.90
C PRO A 338 -15.28 -10.77 3.14
N LEU A 339 -16.46 -10.35 3.60
CA LEU A 339 -16.61 -9.41 4.71
C LEU A 339 -16.08 -9.99 6.03
N ARG A 340 -15.19 -9.23 6.69
CA ARG A 340 -14.59 -9.57 7.99
C ARG A 340 -15.10 -8.68 9.11
N SER A 341 -15.23 -7.39 8.84
CA SER A 341 -15.74 -6.41 9.79
C SER A 341 -16.43 -5.24 9.08
N GLY A 342 -17.50 -4.74 9.69
CA GLY A 342 -18.34 -3.69 9.15
C GLY A 342 -19.55 -4.25 8.43
N TRP A 343 -19.86 -3.68 7.26
CA TRP A 343 -21.06 -4.01 6.51
C TRP A 343 -20.83 -3.86 5.00
N ALA A 344 -21.31 -4.83 4.25
CA ALA A 344 -21.27 -4.84 2.80
C ALA A 344 -22.59 -5.41 2.27
N TRP A 345 -23.17 -4.72 1.29
CA TRP A 345 -24.33 -5.16 0.55
C TRP A 345 -23.90 -5.66 -0.83
N GLY A 346 -24.42 -6.81 -1.28
CA GLY A 346 -24.02 -7.41 -2.55
C GLY A 346 -22.57 -7.89 -2.59
N GLN A 347 -21.97 -8.24 -1.45
CA GLN A 347 -20.55 -8.62 -1.35
C GLN A 347 -20.17 -9.82 -2.24
N GLU A 348 -21.14 -10.66 -2.61
CA GLU A 348 -20.93 -11.77 -3.55
C GLU A 348 -20.45 -11.29 -4.93
N ARG A 349 -20.72 -10.03 -5.29
CA ARG A 349 -20.26 -9.37 -6.52
C ARG A 349 -18.76 -9.10 -6.52
N MET A 350 -18.09 -9.17 -5.38
CA MET A 350 -16.64 -9.01 -5.28
C MET A 350 -15.89 -10.27 -5.71
N ARG A 351 -16.55 -11.44 -5.71
CA ARG A 351 -15.91 -12.73 -5.94
C ARG A 351 -15.27 -12.80 -7.33
N GLY A 352 -13.97 -13.05 -7.35
CA GLY A 352 -13.13 -13.06 -8.55
C GLY A 352 -12.46 -11.71 -8.84
N GLY A 353 -12.94 -10.63 -8.22
CA GLY A 353 -12.41 -9.29 -8.36
C GLY A 353 -11.00 -9.17 -7.80
N THR A 354 -10.10 -8.66 -8.65
CA THR A 354 -8.70 -8.39 -8.32
C THR A 354 -8.59 -7.01 -7.67
N ALA A 355 -7.83 -6.94 -6.57
CA ALA A 355 -7.60 -5.73 -5.81
C ALA A 355 -6.12 -5.29 -5.82
N LEU A 356 -5.18 -6.23 -5.99
CA LEU A 356 -3.74 -5.94 -6.03
C LEU A 356 -3.15 -6.49 -7.34
N ILE A 357 -2.47 -5.62 -8.10
CA ILE A 357 -1.84 -5.95 -9.39
C ILE A 357 -0.41 -5.43 -9.40
N GLU A 358 0.51 -6.24 -9.90
CA GLU A 358 1.85 -5.84 -10.33
C GLU A 358 1.90 -5.96 -11.86
N ALA A 359 2.42 -4.95 -12.56
CA ALA A 359 2.51 -4.98 -14.02
C ALA A 359 3.82 -4.37 -14.53
N ASP A 360 4.44 -5.03 -15.51
CA ASP A 360 5.54 -4.50 -16.29
C ASP A 360 4.97 -3.55 -17.37
N VAL A 361 5.43 -2.30 -17.41
CA VAL A 361 4.96 -1.28 -18.36
C VAL A 361 6.17 -0.59 -18.99
N GLY A 362 6.46 -0.94 -20.24
CA GLY A 362 7.71 -0.52 -20.90
C GLY A 362 8.91 -1.07 -20.15
N ASP A 363 9.84 -0.19 -19.76
CA ASP A 363 11.03 -0.56 -18.98
C ASP A 363 10.83 -0.45 -17.46
N GLY A 364 9.65 0.01 -17.00
CA GLY A 364 9.36 0.23 -15.58
C GLY A 364 8.21 -0.62 -15.04
N GLN A 365 7.77 -0.30 -13.83
CA GLN A 365 6.77 -1.09 -13.09
C GLN A 365 5.60 -0.27 -12.56
N LEU A 366 4.42 -0.86 -12.61
CA LEU A 366 3.17 -0.30 -12.12
C LEU A 366 2.55 -1.22 -11.07
N PHE A 367 2.35 -0.68 -9.87
CA PHE A 367 1.66 -1.36 -8.77
C PHE A 367 0.30 -0.69 -8.54
N LEU A 368 -0.77 -1.47 -8.64
CA LEU A 368 -2.13 -1.00 -8.44
C LEU A 368 -2.71 -1.62 -7.17
N PHE A 369 -3.05 -0.78 -6.21
CA PHE A 369 -3.68 -1.17 -4.95
C PHE A 369 -5.06 -0.55 -4.87
N SER A 370 -6.10 -1.33 -5.12
CA SER A 370 -7.50 -0.91 -4.96
C SER A 370 -7.89 -0.53 -3.52
N PRO A 371 -7.45 -1.25 -2.47
CA PRO A 371 -7.80 -0.91 -1.11
C PRO A 371 -7.31 0.48 -0.69
N LYS A 372 -7.91 1.04 0.35
CA LYS A 372 -7.34 2.21 1.02
C LYS A 372 -6.09 1.75 1.79
N ILE A 373 -5.01 2.50 1.65
CA ILE A 373 -3.78 2.33 2.42
C ILE A 373 -3.55 3.67 3.12
N THR A 374 -3.51 3.66 4.45
CA THR A 374 -3.41 4.88 5.29
C THR A 374 -2.72 4.58 6.60
#